data_AF-A0A8X6WHI4-F1
#
_entry.id   AF-A0A8X6WHI4-F1
#
_cell.length_a   1.000
_cell.length_b   1.000
_cell.length_c   1.000
_cell.angle_alpha   90.00
_cell.angle_beta   90.00
_cell.angle_gamma   90.00
#
_symmetry.space_group_name_H-M   'P 1'
#
loop_
_entity.id
_entity.type
_entity.pdbx_description
1 polymer ?
#
loop_
_entity_poly.entity_id
_entity_poly.type
_entity_poly.pdbx_seq_one_letter_code
_entity_poly.pdbx_strand_id
1 'polypeptide(L)'
;MRKFDTNLKSFTESKGGLKFDVVISDSPSKRTKKVIPSPNKKDVSLSEIEDKLEAAEQRRLSQLYKEQNMRSRRLNRVVEVQKNKNSFIKRFKTKAMESYDKKMRATGRNREAYLKSIQKKNRDLLMRVNEIKNTTLFLRDNHFDTFCRKFETADKTRQIQFNSLEEHLSKQDRCIEQLQTQILEITSLLQSYTINSSNKNKATDGI
;
A
#
# COMPACT_ATOMS: atom_id res chain seq x y z
N MET A 1 -8.18 40.31 -132.13
CA MET A 1 -8.89 39.23 -131.42
C MET A 1 -8.08 37.94 -131.56
N ARG A 2 -7.70 37.28 -130.45
CA ARG A 2 -7.03 35.97 -130.50
C ARG A 2 -8.09 34.90 -130.82
N LYS A 3 -7.90 34.12 -131.89
CA LYS A 3 -8.72 32.93 -132.17
C LYS A 3 -8.25 31.81 -131.22
N PHE A 4 -9.16 31.18 -130.48
CA PHE A 4 -8.86 30.00 -129.67
C PHE A 4 -9.22 28.76 -130.50
N ASP A 5 -8.22 27.93 -130.80
CA ASP A 5 -8.42 26.67 -131.51
C ASP A 5 -9.01 25.63 -130.55
N THR A 6 -10.31 25.36 -130.66
CA THR A 6 -11.00 24.38 -129.81
C THR A 6 -10.81 22.99 -130.42
N ASN A 7 -10.22 22.07 -129.67
CA ASN A 7 -10.01 20.69 -130.13
C ASN A 7 -10.95 19.74 -129.38
N LEU A 8 -11.77 19.00 -130.11
CA LEU A 8 -12.54 17.89 -129.56
C LEU A 8 -11.64 16.64 -129.47
N LYS A 9 -11.65 15.97 -128.32
CA LYS A 9 -11.02 14.66 -128.13
C LYS A 9 -12.04 13.67 -127.57
N SER A 10 -11.73 12.37 -127.70
CA SER A 10 -12.50 11.25 -127.14
C SER A 10 -14.00 11.31 -127.45
N PHE A 11 -14.39 10.85 -128.64
CA PHE A 11 -15.80 10.75 -129.05
C PHE A 11 -16.31 9.32 -128.86
N THR A 12 -17.35 9.16 -128.04
CA THR A 12 -18.03 7.87 -127.84
C THR A 12 -19.52 8.05 -128.00
N GLU A 13 -20.08 7.48 -129.06
CA GLU A 13 -21.51 7.52 -129.37
C GLU A 13 -22.19 6.21 -128.97
N SER A 14 -23.33 6.34 -128.30
CA SER A 14 -24.18 5.23 -127.89
C SER A 14 -25.63 5.52 -128.34
N LYS A 15 -26.48 4.49 -128.41
CA LYS A 15 -27.91 4.63 -128.76
C LYS A 15 -28.66 5.66 -127.91
N GLY A 16 -28.15 5.99 -126.72
CA GLY A 16 -28.70 7.00 -125.80
C GLY A 16 -28.07 8.39 -125.87
N GLY A 17 -27.14 8.65 -126.80
CA GLY A 17 -26.51 9.95 -126.99
C GLY A 17 -24.98 9.89 -127.07
N LEU A 18 -24.40 11.07 -127.18
CA LEU A 18 -23.00 11.26 -127.50
C LEU A 18 -22.23 11.92 -126.35
N LYS A 19 -21.08 11.36 -125.98
CA LYS A 19 -20.11 11.98 -125.07
C LYS A 19 -18.84 12.35 -125.83
N PHE A 20 -18.40 13.58 -125.65
CA PHE A 20 -17.09 14.07 -126.10
C PHE A 20 -16.45 14.97 -125.06
N ASP A 21 -15.12 15.00 -125.03
CA ASP A 21 -14.37 15.93 -124.18
C ASP A 21 -13.93 17.13 -125.02
N VAL A 22 -14.26 18.35 -124.57
CA VAL A 22 -13.85 19.60 -125.20
C VAL A 22 -12.63 20.15 -124.50
N VAL A 23 -11.51 20.21 -125.20
CA VAL A 23 -10.28 20.85 -124.68
C VAL A 23 -10.19 22.25 -125.29
N ILE A 24 -10.51 23.24 -124.47
CA ILE A 24 -10.51 24.67 -124.85
C ILE A 24 -9.09 25.26 -124.82
N SER A 25 -8.21 24.68 -124.02
CA SER A 25 -6.77 24.97 -123.97
C SER A 25 -6.01 23.81 -123.32
N ASP A 26 -4.79 23.53 -123.78
CA ASP A 26 -3.93 22.56 -123.10
C ASP A 26 -3.56 23.07 -121.70
N SER A 27 -3.70 22.22 -120.67
CA SER A 27 -3.35 22.57 -119.30
C SER A 27 -1.89 23.06 -119.24
N PRO A 28 -1.60 24.24 -118.68
CA PRO A 28 -0.26 24.85 -118.69
C PRO A 28 0.76 24.07 -117.83
N SER A 29 0.34 23.01 -117.13
CA SER A 29 1.19 22.17 -116.30
C SER A 29 0.94 20.68 -116.57
N LYS A 30 1.92 20.02 -117.22
CA LYS A 30 2.01 18.55 -117.29
C LYS A 30 2.57 17.93 -116.00
N ARG A 31 2.51 18.62 -114.85
CA ARG A 31 3.01 18.08 -113.57
C ARG A 31 1.86 17.49 -112.76
N THR A 32 1.85 16.18 -112.63
CA THR A 32 1.05 15.44 -111.65
C THR A 32 1.36 16.00 -110.25
N LYS A 33 0.32 16.37 -109.47
CA LYS A 33 0.49 16.75 -108.06
C LYS A 33 1.10 15.55 -107.33
N LYS A 34 2.32 15.68 -106.79
CA LYS A 34 2.90 14.67 -105.89
C LYS A 34 2.07 14.66 -104.60
N VAL A 35 1.11 13.76 -104.51
CA VAL A 35 0.39 13.47 -103.26
C VAL A 35 1.41 12.80 -102.34
N ILE A 36 1.74 13.43 -101.22
CA ILE A 36 2.50 12.78 -100.15
C ILE A 36 1.65 11.61 -99.68
N PRO A 37 2.14 10.35 -99.72
CA PRO A 37 1.35 9.23 -99.26
C PRO A 37 1.03 9.44 -97.79
N SER A 38 -0.26 9.46 -97.44
CA SER A 38 -0.67 9.31 -96.05
C SER A 38 -0.08 7.99 -95.54
N PRO A 39 0.36 7.88 -94.27
CA PRO A 39 0.87 6.62 -93.74
C PRO A 39 -0.13 5.52 -94.06
N ASN A 40 0.32 4.46 -94.74
CA ASN A 40 -0.53 3.32 -95.06
C ASN A 40 -1.19 2.87 -93.75
N LYS A 41 -2.52 3.02 -93.66
CA LYS A 41 -3.28 2.45 -92.55
C LYS A 41 -3.06 0.96 -92.65
N LYS A 42 -2.27 0.39 -91.74
CA LYS A 42 -2.22 -1.06 -91.60
C LYS A 42 -3.62 -1.51 -91.20
N ASP A 43 -4.16 -2.50 -91.89
CA ASP A 43 -5.41 -3.13 -91.49
C ASP A 43 -5.19 -3.76 -90.12
N VAL A 44 -5.84 -3.21 -89.10
CA VAL A 44 -5.71 -3.69 -87.72
C VAL A 44 -6.49 -5.00 -87.62
N SER A 45 -5.82 -6.07 -87.19
CA SER A 45 -6.47 -7.36 -86.97
C SER A 45 -7.44 -7.28 -85.79
N LEU A 46 -8.46 -8.14 -85.76
CA LEU A 46 -9.42 -8.19 -84.65
C LEU A 46 -8.73 -8.45 -83.30
N SER A 47 -7.71 -9.31 -83.29
CA SER A 47 -6.88 -9.59 -82.10
C SER A 47 -6.16 -8.35 -81.59
N GLU A 48 -5.58 -7.51 -82.46
CA GLU A 48 -4.91 -6.28 -82.01
C GLU A 48 -5.89 -5.24 -81.44
N ILE A 49 -7.16 -5.27 -81.86
CA ILE A 49 -8.22 -4.41 -81.30
C ILE A 49 -8.59 -4.91 -79.91
N GLU A 50 -8.81 -6.21 -79.75
CA GLU A 50 -9.11 -6.85 -78.47
C GLU A 50 -8.00 -6.61 -77.44
N ASP A 51 -6.74 -6.84 -77.81
CA ASP A 51 -5.59 -6.61 -76.92
C ASP A 51 -5.51 -5.15 -76.43
N LYS A 52 -5.80 -4.19 -77.32
CA LYS A 52 -5.81 -2.76 -76.97
C LYS A 52 -6.96 -2.40 -76.04
N LEU A 53 -8.14 -3.02 -76.22
CA LEU A 53 -9.30 -2.84 -75.35
C LEU A 53 -9.03 -3.46 -73.97
N GLU A 54 -8.51 -4.68 -73.92
CA GLU A 54 -8.14 -5.35 -72.68
C GLU A 54 -7.06 -4.56 -71.92
N ALA A 55 -6.00 -4.09 -72.61
CA ALA A 55 -4.98 -3.26 -71.98
C ALA A 55 -5.54 -1.94 -71.43
N ALA A 56 -6.56 -1.36 -72.07
CA ALA A 56 -7.25 -0.17 -71.55
C ALA A 56 -8.08 -0.48 -70.31
N GLU A 57 -8.78 -1.62 -70.29
CA GLU A 57 -9.53 -2.08 -69.12
C GLU A 57 -8.61 -2.39 -67.93
N GLN A 58 -7.49 -3.09 -68.16
CA GLN A 58 -6.50 -3.39 -67.12
C GLN A 58 -5.91 -2.11 -66.51
N ARG A 59 -5.65 -1.06 -67.33
CA ARG A 59 -5.24 0.26 -66.82
C ARG A 59 -6.32 0.89 -65.93
N ARG A 60 -7.59 0.84 -66.35
CA ARG A 60 -8.72 1.34 -65.55
C ARG A 60 -8.81 0.62 -64.21
N LEU A 61 -8.77 -0.71 -64.23
CA LEU A 61 -8.84 -1.55 -63.02
C LEU A 61 -7.64 -1.28 -62.09
N SER A 62 -6.43 -1.15 -62.64
CA SER A 62 -5.22 -0.81 -61.86
C SER A 62 -5.36 0.54 -61.16
N GLN A 63 -5.88 1.56 -61.85
CA GLN A 63 -6.13 2.87 -61.26
C GLN A 63 -7.18 2.80 -60.14
N LEU A 64 -8.30 2.12 -60.37
CA LEU A 64 -9.34 1.91 -59.35
C LEU A 64 -8.80 1.18 -58.12
N TYR A 65 -7.99 0.14 -58.31
CA TYR A 65 -7.38 -0.60 -57.20
C TYR A 65 -6.39 0.27 -56.42
N LYS A 66 -5.58 1.09 -57.10
CA LYS A 66 -4.67 2.05 -56.46
C LYS A 66 -5.45 3.07 -55.62
N GLU A 67 -6.52 3.64 -56.16
CA GLU A 67 -7.38 4.56 -55.41
C GLU A 67 -8.02 3.90 -54.19
N GLN A 68 -8.57 2.70 -54.36
CA GLN A 68 -9.16 1.92 -53.27
C GLN A 68 -8.14 1.60 -52.17
N ASN A 69 -6.91 1.22 -52.54
CA ASN A 69 -5.84 0.95 -51.60
C ASN A 69 -5.41 2.23 -50.85
N MET A 70 -5.32 3.37 -51.55
CA MET A 70 -5.03 4.66 -50.91
C MET A 70 -6.13 5.08 -49.91
N ARG A 71 -7.40 4.89 -50.26
CA ARG A 71 -8.53 5.12 -49.33
C ARG A 71 -8.46 4.19 -48.12
N SER A 72 -8.20 2.91 -48.35
CA SER A 72 -8.08 1.89 -47.29
C SER A 72 -6.92 2.20 -46.33
N ARG A 73 -5.76 2.60 -46.84
CA ARG A 73 -4.61 3.03 -46.03
C ARG A 73 -4.94 4.23 -45.15
N ARG A 74 -5.65 5.23 -45.68
CA ARG A 74 -6.08 6.41 -44.89
C ARG A 74 -7.04 6.00 -43.77
N LEU A 75 -8.00 5.13 -44.06
CA LEU A 75 -8.95 4.63 -43.06
C LEU A 75 -8.24 3.83 -41.96
N ASN A 76 -7.33 2.93 -42.34
CA ASN A 76 -6.54 2.15 -41.39
C ASN A 76 -5.72 3.05 -40.46
N ARG A 77 -5.11 4.12 -41.00
CA ARG A 77 -4.36 5.09 -40.18
C ARG A 77 -5.25 5.81 -39.16
N VAL A 78 -6.48 6.17 -39.53
CA VAL A 78 -7.45 6.79 -38.60
C VAL A 78 -7.80 5.82 -37.46
N VAL A 79 -8.07 4.55 -37.80
CA VAL A 79 -8.36 3.50 -36.81
C VAL A 79 -7.18 3.28 -35.88
N GLU A 80 -5.96 3.22 -36.41
CA GLU A 80 -4.74 3.02 -35.62
C GLU A 80 -4.49 4.19 -34.66
N VAL A 81 -4.62 5.43 -35.13
CA VAL A 81 -4.51 6.63 -34.28
C VAL A 81 -5.55 6.60 -33.16
N GLN A 82 -6.79 6.22 -33.46
CA GLN A 82 -7.84 6.12 -32.46
C GLN A 82 -7.56 5.01 -31.43
N LYS A 83 -7.07 3.85 -31.87
CA LYS A 83 -6.64 2.76 -30.98
C LYS A 83 -5.48 3.21 -30.08
N ASN A 84 -4.50 3.90 -30.64
CA ASN A 84 -3.36 4.43 -29.89
C ASN A 84 -3.81 5.46 -28.85
N LYS A 85 -4.69 6.40 -29.22
CA LYS A 85 -5.30 7.36 -28.28
C LYS A 85 -6.01 6.64 -27.13
N ASN A 86 -6.86 5.66 -27.43
CA ASN A 86 -7.59 4.90 -26.42
C ASN A 86 -6.64 4.13 -25.49
N SER A 87 -5.60 3.51 -26.05
CA SER A 87 -4.58 2.81 -25.26
C SER A 87 -3.81 3.75 -24.32
N PHE A 88 -3.46 4.95 -24.80
CA PHE A 88 -2.77 5.96 -24.00
C PHE A 88 -3.64 6.43 -22.84
N ILE A 89 -4.92 6.75 -23.11
CA ILE A 89 -5.87 7.15 -22.08
C ILE A 89 -6.04 6.04 -21.04
N LYS A 90 -6.15 4.78 -21.48
CA LYS A 90 -6.26 3.63 -20.56
C LYS A 90 -5.02 3.52 -19.67
N ARG A 91 -3.81 3.55 -20.26
CA ARG A 91 -2.55 3.51 -19.49
C ARG A 91 -2.43 4.67 -18.51
N PHE A 92 -2.81 5.88 -18.92
CA PHE A 92 -2.80 7.05 -18.07
C PHE A 92 -3.71 6.87 -16.86
N LYS A 93 -4.97 6.45 -17.08
CA LYS A 93 -5.94 6.19 -16.00
C LYS A 93 -5.41 5.12 -15.03
N THR A 94 -4.93 4.00 -15.55
CA THR A 94 -4.36 2.92 -14.73
C THR A 94 -3.19 3.42 -13.88
N LYS A 95 -2.22 4.12 -14.48
CA LYS A 95 -1.05 4.63 -13.76
C LYS A 95 -1.42 5.68 -12.71
N ALA A 96 -2.40 6.54 -13.00
CA ALA A 96 -2.90 7.53 -12.05
C ALA A 96 -3.57 6.85 -10.83
N MET A 97 -4.41 5.84 -11.07
CA MET A 97 -5.03 5.05 -10.01
C MET A 97 -4.01 4.30 -9.17
N GLU A 98 -3.05 3.59 -9.79
CA GLU A 98 -2.00 2.88 -9.07
C GLU A 98 -1.13 3.82 -8.21
N SER A 99 -0.81 5.00 -8.73
CA SER A 99 -0.06 6.02 -8.00
C SER A 99 -0.84 6.53 -6.78
N TYR A 100 -2.13 6.81 -6.96
CA TYR A 100 -3.02 7.21 -5.87
C TYR A 100 -3.12 6.11 -4.81
N ASP A 101 -3.38 4.87 -5.20
CA ASP A 101 -3.48 3.73 -4.28
C ASP A 101 -2.19 3.50 -3.51
N LYS A 102 -1.04 3.60 -4.20
CA LYS A 102 0.28 3.52 -3.56
C LYS A 102 0.45 4.60 -2.51
N LYS A 103 0.08 5.85 -2.82
CA LYS A 103 0.16 6.98 -1.88
C LYS A 103 -0.76 6.77 -0.68
N MET A 104 -2.01 6.37 -0.91
CA MET A 104 -2.98 6.10 0.16
C MET A 104 -2.51 4.98 1.09
N ARG A 105 -1.98 3.88 0.54
CA ARG A 105 -1.40 2.78 1.33
C ARG A 105 -0.19 3.23 2.14
N ALA A 106 0.71 4.03 1.54
CA ALA A 106 1.88 4.55 2.25
C ALA A 106 1.48 5.48 3.40
N THR A 107 0.56 6.42 3.15
CA THR A 107 0.03 7.32 4.18
C THR A 107 -0.68 6.56 5.30
N GLY A 108 -1.47 5.53 4.96
CA GLY A 108 -2.13 4.66 5.93
C GLY A 108 -1.12 3.94 6.84
N ARG A 109 -0.11 3.29 6.25
CA ARG A 109 0.96 2.61 7.00
C ARG A 109 1.75 3.57 7.89
N ASN A 110 2.09 4.76 7.39
CA ASN A 110 2.82 5.76 8.18
C ASN A 110 2.01 6.24 9.38
N ARG A 111 0.71 6.49 9.18
CA ARG A 111 -0.21 6.86 10.26
C ARG A 111 -0.33 5.75 11.30
N GLU A 112 -0.49 4.52 10.86
CA GLU A 112 -0.59 3.36 11.76
C GLU A 112 0.70 3.16 12.57
N ALA A 113 1.87 3.26 11.93
CA ALA A 113 3.16 3.16 12.60
C ALA A 113 3.35 4.27 13.65
N TYR A 114 2.95 5.50 13.34
CA TYR A 114 2.99 6.62 14.29
C TYR A 114 2.09 6.37 15.50
N LEU A 115 0.84 5.95 15.29
CA LEU A 115 -0.08 5.64 16.38
C LEU A 115 0.41 4.48 17.24
N LYS A 116 0.94 3.42 16.62
CA LYS A 116 1.55 2.29 17.33
C LYS A 116 2.74 2.72 18.18
N SER A 117 3.57 3.64 17.68
CA SER A 117 4.70 4.20 18.44
C SER A 117 4.24 4.94 19.69
N ILE A 118 3.20 5.78 19.57
CA ILE A 118 2.61 6.48 20.73
C ILE A 118 2.02 5.48 21.73
N GLN A 119 1.24 4.52 21.25
CA GLN A 119 0.64 3.49 22.11
C GLN A 119 1.69 2.69 22.86
N LYS A 120 2.79 2.31 22.20
CA LYS A 120 3.90 1.62 22.85
C LYS A 120 4.52 2.47 23.95
N LYS A 121 4.85 3.74 23.67
CA LYS A 121 5.40 4.67 24.68
C LYS A 121 4.48 4.81 25.89
N ASN A 122 3.18 4.94 25.66
CA ASN A 122 2.20 5.04 26.75
C ASN A 122 2.13 3.75 27.58
N ARG A 123 2.18 2.57 26.94
CA ARG A 123 2.24 1.29 27.67
C ARG A 123 3.51 1.17 28.51
N ASP A 124 4.66 1.53 27.95
CA ASP A 124 5.94 1.50 28.65
C ASP A 124 5.93 2.43 29.88
N LEU A 125 5.35 3.62 29.75
CA LEU A 125 5.14 4.55 30.87
C LEU A 125 4.23 3.96 31.95
N LEU A 126 3.10 3.35 31.57
CA LEU A 126 2.18 2.72 32.53
C LEU A 126 2.83 1.56 33.28
N MET A 127 3.61 0.72 32.60
CA MET A 127 4.37 -0.36 33.24
C MET A 127 5.35 0.21 34.25
N ARG A 128 6.13 1.23 33.88
CA ARG A 128 7.08 1.88 34.78
C ARG A 128 6.41 2.51 36.00
N VAL A 129 5.27 3.17 35.83
CA VAL A 129 4.49 3.72 36.95
C VAL A 129 4.05 2.61 37.90
N ASN A 130 3.59 1.48 37.37
CA ASN A 130 3.16 0.34 38.17
C ASN A 130 4.33 -0.33 38.91
N GLU A 131 5.49 -0.47 38.27
CA GLU A 131 6.73 -0.96 38.89
C GLU A 131 7.16 -0.07 40.05
N ILE A 132 7.17 1.26 39.85
CA ILE A 132 7.50 2.22 40.90
C ILE A 132 6.52 2.07 42.07
N LYS A 133 5.21 2.06 41.78
CA LYS A 133 4.16 1.89 42.80
C LYS A 133 4.39 0.61 43.62
N ASN A 134 4.59 -0.53 42.96
CA ASN A 134 4.79 -1.81 43.63
C ASN A 134 6.06 -1.81 44.48
N THR A 135 7.15 -1.22 43.97
CA THR A 135 8.42 -1.09 44.70
C THR A 135 8.25 -0.21 45.93
N THR A 136 7.57 0.93 45.81
CA THR A 136 7.28 1.83 46.94
C THR A 136 6.42 1.16 47.99
N LEU A 137 5.36 0.43 47.58
CA LEU A 137 4.51 -0.32 48.51
C LEU A 137 5.31 -1.39 49.25
N PHE A 138 6.09 -2.18 48.52
CA PHE A 138 6.96 -3.21 49.11
C PHE A 138 7.94 -2.62 50.13
N LEU A 139 8.62 -1.53 49.80
CA LEU A 139 9.52 -0.86 50.74
C LEU A 139 8.79 -0.37 51.98
N ARG A 140 7.62 0.25 51.81
CA ARG A 140 6.78 0.73 52.91
C ARG A 140 6.38 -0.42 53.85
N ASP A 141 5.93 -1.54 53.31
CA ASP A 141 5.52 -2.70 54.10
C ASP A 141 6.73 -3.32 54.84
N ASN A 142 7.89 -3.43 54.19
CA ASN A 142 9.11 -3.91 54.86
C ASN A 142 9.57 -2.99 56.00
N HIS A 143 9.50 -1.67 55.81
CA HIS A 143 9.83 -0.71 56.86
C HIS A 143 8.85 -0.83 58.04
N PHE A 144 7.57 -1.02 57.76
CA PHE A 144 6.55 -1.24 58.77
C PHE A 144 6.81 -2.54 59.55
N ASP A 145 7.05 -3.66 58.86
CA ASP A 145 7.39 -4.94 59.50
C ASP A 145 8.64 -4.84 60.37
N THR A 146 9.67 -4.14 59.88
CA THR A 146 10.91 -3.91 60.64
C THR A 146 10.63 -3.12 61.92
N PHE A 147 9.77 -2.11 61.84
CA PHE A 147 9.34 -1.33 62.99
C PHE A 147 8.56 -2.19 63.99
N CYS A 148 7.57 -2.95 63.53
CA CYS A 148 6.78 -3.87 64.36
C CYS A 148 7.67 -4.88 65.10
N ARG A 149 8.62 -5.51 64.41
CA ARG A 149 9.57 -6.45 65.04
C ARG A 149 10.41 -5.79 66.13
N LYS A 150 10.89 -4.56 65.90
CA LYS A 150 11.65 -3.81 66.92
C LYS A 150 10.78 -3.47 68.14
N PHE A 151 9.54 -3.04 67.90
CA PHE A 151 8.58 -2.74 68.96
C PHE A 151 8.29 -3.99 69.81
N GLU A 152 7.94 -5.11 69.17
CA GLU A 152 7.69 -6.38 69.86
C GLU A 152 8.90 -6.87 70.64
N THR A 153 10.11 -6.71 70.10
CA THR A 153 11.34 -7.13 70.79
C THR A 153 11.59 -6.27 72.03
N ALA A 154 11.40 -4.95 71.92
CA ALA A 154 11.52 -4.03 73.05
C ALA A 154 10.47 -4.34 74.13
N ASP A 155 9.23 -4.59 73.74
CA ASP A 155 8.13 -4.92 74.64
C ASP A 155 8.36 -6.25 75.37
N LYS A 156 8.75 -7.30 74.63
CA LYS A 156 9.16 -8.60 75.21
C LYS A 156 10.30 -8.43 76.21
N THR A 157 11.32 -7.62 75.87
CA THR A 157 12.46 -7.36 76.76
C THR A 157 12.01 -6.66 78.05
N ARG A 158 11.15 -5.63 77.93
CA ARG A 158 10.56 -4.94 79.08
C ARG A 158 9.75 -5.91 79.94
N GLN A 159 8.91 -6.74 79.34
CA GLN A 159 8.08 -7.70 80.07
C GLN A 159 8.94 -8.71 80.83
N ILE A 160 10.00 -9.22 80.21
CA ILE A 160 10.94 -10.14 80.88
C ILE A 160 11.59 -9.45 82.09
N GLN A 161 12.06 -8.21 81.93
CA GLN A 161 12.65 -7.45 83.03
C GLN A 161 11.65 -7.21 84.17
N PHE A 162 10.41 -6.84 83.83
CA PHE A 162 9.35 -6.61 84.80
C PHE A 162 9.01 -7.89 85.58
N ASN A 163 8.77 -9.00 84.88
CA ASN A 163 8.48 -10.30 85.50
C ASN A 163 9.64 -10.74 86.42
N SER A 164 10.89 -10.50 86.03
CA SER A 164 12.06 -10.82 86.85
C SER A 164 12.10 -10.01 88.16
N LEU A 165 11.67 -8.73 88.12
CA LEU A 165 11.58 -7.89 89.32
C LEU A 165 10.43 -8.35 90.22
N GLU A 166 9.27 -8.66 89.66
CA GLU A 166 8.14 -9.22 90.40
C GLU A 166 8.50 -10.54 91.10
N GLU A 167 9.22 -11.42 90.42
CA GLU A 167 9.69 -12.67 91.00
C GLU A 167 10.64 -12.42 92.18
N HIS A 168 11.54 -11.43 92.07
CA HIS A 168 12.45 -11.07 93.15
C HIS A 168 11.70 -10.50 94.36
N LEU A 169 10.74 -9.60 94.14
CA LEU A 169 9.89 -9.05 95.20
C LEU A 169 9.08 -10.15 95.89
N SER A 170 8.45 -11.05 95.14
CA SER A 170 7.71 -12.20 95.69
C SER A 170 8.59 -13.14 96.52
N LYS A 171 9.87 -13.30 96.16
CA LYS A 171 10.84 -14.06 96.97
C LYS A 171 11.19 -13.33 98.28
N GLN A 172 11.36 -12.01 98.22
CA GLN A 172 11.61 -11.21 99.42
C GLN A 172 10.41 -11.27 100.38
N ASP A 173 9.19 -11.11 99.87
CA ASP A 173 7.96 -11.20 100.67
C ASP A 173 7.87 -12.56 101.37
N ARG A 174 8.11 -13.66 100.65
CA ARG A 174 8.15 -15.01 101.24
C ARG A 174 9.22 -15.18 102.32
N CYS A 175 10.41 -14.61 102.13
CA CYS A 175 11.48 -14.66 103.14
C CYS A 175 11.07 -13.89 104.41
N ILE A 176 10.45 -12.71 104.24
CA ILE A 176 9.92 -11.92 105.36
C ILE A 176 8.85 -12.71 106.11
N GLU A 177 7.89 -13.32 105.43
CA GLU A 177 6.85 -14.18 106.04
C GLU A 177 7.47 -15.34 106.83
N GLN A 178 8.47 -16.01 106.27
CA GLN A 178 9.19 -17.09 106.95
C GLN A 178 9.90 -16.60 108.22
N LEU A 179 10.60 -15.47 108.16
CA LEU A 179 11.27 -14.88 109.33
C LEU A 179 10.26 -14.46 110.40
N GLN A 180 9.14 -13.84 110.01
CA GLN A 180 8.06 -13.49 110.93
C GLN A 180 7.50 -14.73 111.63
N THR A 181 7.30 -15.83 110.88
CA THR A 181 6.85 -17.11 111.44
C THR A 181 7.85 -17.67 112.45
N GLN A 182 9.14 -17.70 112.10
CA GLN A 182 10.21 -18.15 113.01
C GLN A 182 10.28 -17.30 114.29
N ILE A 183 10.12 -15.98 114.18
CA ILE A 183 10.08 -15.08 115.35
C ILE A 183 8.89 -15.40 116.25
N LEU A 184 7.71 -15.66 115.68
CA LEU A 184 6.51 -16.04 116.45
C LEU A 184 6.72 -17.38 117.17
N GLU A 185 7.28 -18.38 116.49
CA GLU A 185 7.60 -19.68 117.09
C GLU A 185 8.58 -19.53 118.27
N ILE A 186 9.69 -18.80 118.08
CA ILE A 186 10.67 -18.53 119.15
C ILE A 186 10.00 -17.79 120.32
N THR A 187 9.16 -16.79 120.03
CA THR A 187 8.45 -16.02 121.06
C THR A 187 7.52 -16.93 121.87
N SER A 188 6.81 -17.85 121.21
CA SER A 188 5.95 -18.84 121.88
C SER A 188 6.75 -19.82 122.75
N LEU A 189 7.90 -20.29 122.26
CA LEU A 189 8.80 -21.17 123.01
C LEU A 189 9.35 -20.47 124.26
N LEU A 190 9.80 -19.21 124.12
CA LEU A 190 10.26 -18.40 125.24
C LEU A 190 9.14 -18.18 126.28
N GLN A 191 7.93 -17.83 125.84
CA GLN A 191 6.77 -17.72 126.75
C GLN A 191 6.51 -19.02 127.51
N SER A 192 6.53 -20.17 126.82
CA SER A 192 6.35 -21.47 127.46
C SER A 192 7.47 -21.79 128.48
N TYR A 193 8.72 -21.45 128.17
CA TYR A 193 9.86 -21.61 129.07
C TYR A 193 9.77 -20.69 130.30
N THR A 194 9.35 -19.44 130.13
CA THR A 194 9.13 -18.49 131.23
C THR A 194 7.98 -18.94 132.15
N ILE A 195 6.89 -19.44 131.59
CA ILE A 195 5.76 -20.01 132.36
C ILE A 195 6.23 -21.24 133.17
N ASN A 196 6.98 -22.14 132.53
CA ASN A 196 7.51 -23.34 133.19
C ASN A 196 8.55 -23.02 134.28
N SER A 197 9.37 -21.99 134.10
CA SER A 197 10.33 -21.52 135.11
C SER A 197 9.64 -20.79 136.28
N SER A 198 8.57 -20.02 136.02
CA SER A 198 7.74 -19.43 137.09
C SER A 198 6.99 -20.49 137.91
N ASN A 199 6.56 -21.60 137.30
CA ASN A 199 5.92 -22.70 138.00
C ASN A 199 6.90 -23.55 138.84
N LYS A 200 8.17 -23.68 138.43
CA LYS A 200 9.21 -24.33 139.25
C LYS A 200 9.58 -23.53 140.52
N ASN A 201 9.64 -22.20 140.42
CA ASN A 201 9.93 -21.35 141.59
C ASN A 201 8.76 -21.26 142.58
N LYS A 202 7.51 -21.49 142.14
CA LYS A 202 6.35 -21.61 143.04
C LYS A 202 6.24 -22.96 143.75
N ALA A 203 6.94 -24.00 143.29
CA ALA A 203 6.98 -25.31 143.95
C ALA A 203 8.05 -25.39 145.06
N THR A 204 8.98 -24.43 145.13
CA THR A 204 10.03 -24.37 146.17
C THR A 204 9.70 -23.44 147.34
N ASP A 205 8.72 -22.53 147.19
CA ASP A 205 8.26 -21.61 148.26
C ASP A 205 6.98 -22.12 148.97
N GLY A 206 6.71 -23.43 148.88
CA GLY A 206 5.59 -24.11 149.54
C GLY A 206 6.03 -25.16 150.54
N ILE A 207 6.90 -24.78 151.50
CA ILE A 207 7.13 -25.45 152.80
C ILE A 207 7.25 -24.35 153.86
#